data_AF-A0A7C6TJH2-F1
#
_entry.id   AF-A0A7C6TJH2-F1
#
_cell.length_a   1.000
_cell.length_b   1.000
_cell.length_c   1.000
_cell.angle_alpha   90.00
_cell.angle_beta   90.00
_cell.angle_gamma   90.00
#
_symmetry.space_group_name_H-M   'P 1'
#
loop_
_entity.id
_entity.type
_entity.pdbx_description
1 polymer ?
#
loop_
_entity_poly.entity_id
_entity_poly.type
_entity_poly.pdbx_seq_one_letter_code
_entity_poly.pdbx_strand_id
1 'polypeptide(L)'
;MLIAREDPDAIVGSFSADHSITNVDEFRLVIDQAVAAAETGDIVTIGIMPRNPATAYGYIETGDLLGLDGAPTARRALAFAEKPEASTARQYVNSGRYRWNAGMFIAKASSLLHILAEEDPALYSGLARIAEAWDTPDHDEVLSAVWPGLEKRAIDYVVAEPAAAAGRVIVIPGDFGWDDVGDFDSVARLRQPVPGEPRGVISIGGNTDLLEVDASGVVFSEGPRTVAIVGLEDLVVVDTDDVLLITSRSHAQDVKKAVSVAGERGLDELL
;
A
#
# COMPACT_ATOMS: atom_id res chain seq x y z
N MET A 1 -15.79 -2.52 -14.71
CA MET A 1 -16.69 -2.72 -15.86
C MET A 1 -17.88 -3.60 -15.51
N LEU A 2 -17.66 -4.80 -14.95
CA LEU A 2 -18.77 -5.68 -14.51
C LEU A 2 -19.69 -4.98 -13.50
N ILE A 3 -19.12 -4.44 -12.42
CA ILE A 3 -19.86 -3.64 -11.43
C ILE A 3 -20.63 -2.50 -12.10
N ALA A 4 -19.97 -1.72 -12.97
CA ALA A 4 -20.60 -0.59 -13.66
C ALA A 4 -21.76 -0.96 -14.60
N ARG A 5 -21.86 -2.23 -15.04
CA ARG A 5 -22.99 -2.70 -15.83
C ARG A 5 -24.24 -2.93 -14.98
N GLU A 6 -24.04 -3.37 -13.75
CA GLU A 6 -25.13 -3.58 -12.79
C GLU A 6 -25.53 -2.27 -12.14
N ASP A 7 -24.54 -1.48 -11.72
CA ASP A 7 -24.71 -0.18 -11.10
C ASP A 7 -23.57 0.78 -11.53
N PRO A 8 -23.83 1.71 -12.46
CA PRO A 8 -22.82 2.66 -12.93
C PRO A 8 -22.43 3.71 -11.88
N ASP A 9 -23.28 3.93 -10.88
CA ASP A 9 -23.06 4.88 -9.80
C ASP A 9 -22.44 4.22 -8.56
N ALA A 10 -22.24 2.89 -8.59
CA ALA A 10 -21.57 2.15 -7.53
C ALA A 10 -20.21 2.77 -7.18
N ILE A 11 -20.01 3.02 -5.89
CA ILE A 11 -18.72 3.41 -5.34
C ILE A 11 -17.88 2.15 -5.16
N VAL A 12 -16.71 2.13 -5.79
CA VAL A 12 -15.73 1.04 -5.70
C VAL A 12 -14.48 1.54 -4.99
N GLY A 13 -13.90 0.67 -4.17
CA GLY A 13 -12.64 0.92 -3.47
C GLY A 13 -11.57 -0.09 -3.88
N SER A 14 -10.36 0.40 -4.16
CA SER A 14 -9.16 -0.37 -4.37
C SER A 14 -8.26 -0.22 -3.15
N PHE A 15 -7.92 -1.35 -2.52
CA PHE A 15 -7.11 -1.42 -1.31
C PHE A 15 -6.03 -2.49 -1.50
N SER A 16 -4.79 -2.19 -1.12
CA SER A 16 -3.74 -3.21 -1.08
C SER A 16 -4.04 -4.23 0.01
N ALA A 17 -3.86 -5.51 -0.31
CA ALA A 17 -4.17 -6.62 0.59
C ALA A 17 -3.11 -6.85 1.68
N ASP A 18 -1.95 -6.22 1.54
CA ASP A 18 -0.75 -6.35 2.38
C ASP A 18 -0.57 -5.20 3.39
N HIS A 19 -1.47 -4.22 3.42
CA HIS A 19 -1.41 -3.15 4.42
C HIS A 19 -1.87 -3.61 5.80
N SER A 20 -1.22 -3.08 6.84
CA SER A 20 -1.64 -3.25 8.24
C SER A 20 -2.42 -2.03 8.72
N ILE A 21 -3.55 -2.28 9.38
CA ILE A 21 -4.43 -1.25 9.96
C ILE A 21 -4.71 -1.65 11.40
N THR A 22 -4.30 -0.82 12.35
CA THR A 22 -4.40 -1.14 13.79
C THR A 22 -5.65 -0.54 14.45
N ASN A 23 -6.19 0.57 13.93
CA ASN A 23 -7.43 1.18 14.40
C ASN A 23 -8.54 1.07 13.34
N VAL A 24 -9.27 -0.04 13.37
CA VAL A 24 -10.30 -0.37 12.38
C VAL A 24 -11.50 0.60 12.44
N ASP A 25 -11.83 1.13 13.62
CA ASP A 25 -12.98 2.03 13.75
C ASP A 25 -12.70 3.39 13.12
N GLU A 26 -11.51 3.94 13.32
CA GLU A 26 -11.07 5.16 12.61
C GLU A 26 -10.97 4.93 11.10
N PHE A 27 -10.47 3.76 10.67
CA PHE A 27 -10.44 3.41 9.26
C PHE A 27 -11.84 3.42 8.64
N ARG A 28 -12.85 2.82 9.30
CA ARG A 28 -14.24 2.86 8.84
C ARG A 28 -14.76 4.28 8.69
N LEU A 29 -14.49 5.16 9.66
CA LEU A 29 -14.89 6.58 9.59
C LEU A 29 -14.23 7.30 8.40
N VAL A 30 -12.97 6.98 8.10
CA VAL A 30 -12.28 7.51 6.91
C VAL A 30 -12.92 6.98 5.63
N ILE A 31 -13.27 5.70 5.57
CA ILE A 31 -13.94 5.10 4.40
C ILE A 31 -15.34 5.69 4.19
N ASP A 32 -16.13 5.88 5.24
CA ASP A 32 -17.46 6.47 5.14
C ASP A 32 -17.39 7.89 4.53
N GLN A 33 -16.41 8.69 4.97
CA GLN A 33 -16.13 10.00 4.37
C GLN A 33 -15.64 9.89 2.93
N ALA A 34 -14.81 8.89 2.62
CA ALA A 34 -14.31 8.69 1.26
C ALA A 34 -15.43 8.30 0.30
N VAL A 35 -16.37 7.46 0.73
CA VAL A 35 -17.57 7.09 -0.03
C VAL A 35 -18.43 8.33 -0.26
N ALA A 36 -18.73 9.10 0.78
CA ALA A 36 -19.49 10.34 0.66
C ALA A 36 -18.81 11.37 -0.27
N ALA A 37 -17.49 11.49 -0.23
CA ALA A 37 -16.76 12.37 -1.14
C ALA A 37 -16.77 11.86 -2.59
N ALA A 38 -16.67 10.54 -2.80
CA ALA A 38 -16.68 9.92 -4.13
C ALA A 38 -18.03 10.11 -4.85
N GLU A 39 -19.11 10.39 -4.12
CA GLU A 39 -20.41 10.76 -4.71
C GLU A 39 -20.34 11.99 -5.62
N THR A 40 -19.37 12.88 -5.40
CA THR A 40 -19.11 14.06 -6.25
C THR A 40 -18.61 13.69 -7.66
N GLY A 41 -18.23 12.43 -7.89
CA GLY A 41 -17.66 11.96 -9.15
C GLY A 41 -16.15 12.16 -9.27
N ASP A 42 -15.51 12.73 -8.25
CA ASP A 42 -14.05 12.81 -8.14
C ASP A 42 -13.45 11.47 -7.68
N ILE A 43 -12.16 11.27 -7.96
CA ILE A 43 -11.39 10.16 -7.40
C ILE A 43 -10.95 10.53 -5.99
N VAL A 44 -11.24 9.68 -5.03
CA VAL A 44 -10.86 9.89 -3.64
C VAL A 44 -9.66 9.00 -3.30
N THR A 45 -8.69 9.56 -2.60
CA THR A 45 -7.56 8.82 -2.03
C THR A 45 -7.43 9.11 -0.53
N ILE A 46 -6.74 8.21 0.17
CA ILE A 46 -6.53 8.33 1.62
C ILE A 46 -5.11 8.83 1.86
N GLY A 47 -5.04 9.97 2.56
CA GLY A 47 -3.77 10.61 2.91
C GLY A 47 -3.39 10.32 4.36
N ILE A 48 -2.33 9.55 4.59
CA ILE A 48 -1.86 9.24 5.94
C ILE A 48 -1.00 10.38 6.48
N MET A 49 -1.18 10.74 7.75
CA MET A 49 -0.34 11.73 8.40
C MET A 49 1.12 11.23 8.48
N PRO A 50 2.10 11.93 7.87
CA PRO A 50 3.49 11.52 7.93
C PRO A 50 4.03 11.63 9.36
N ARG A 51 4.59 10.53 9.88
CA ARG A 51 5.24 10.49 11.20
C ARG A 51 6.75 10.74 11.13
N ASN A 52 7.33 10.57 9.94
CA ASN A 52 8.74 10.78 9.63
C ASN A 52 8.90 11.17 8.15
N PRO A 53 10.05 11.74 7.73
CA PRO A 53 10.29 12.06 6.33
C PRO A 53 10.73 10.83 5.52
N ALA A 54 9.81 9.87 5.34
CA ALA A 54 10.05 8.66 4.57
C ALA A 54 10.29 8.99 3.09
N THR A 55 11.31 8.39 2.48
CA THR A 55 11.57 8.47 1.02
C THR A 55 10.98 7.29 0.26
N ALA A 56 10.45 6.29 0.97
CA ALA A 56 9.84 5.10 0.40
C ALA A 56 8.40 5.31 -0.08
N TYR A 57 7.74 6.39 0.37
CA TYR A 57 6.34 6.67 0.10
C TYR A 57 6.14 7.81 -0.89
N GLY A 58 5.04 7.73 -1.64
CA GLY A 58 4.48 8.87 -2.35
C GLY A 58 3.87 9.88 -1.36
N TYR A 59 3.88 11.16 -1.74
CA TYR A 59 3.29 12.25 -0.98
C TYR A 59 2.21 12.94 -1.81
N ILE A 60 1.18 13.43 -1.12
CA ILE A 60 0.07 14.18 -1.69
C ILE A 60 0.03 15.55 -1.02
N GLU A 61 0.18 16.63 -1.79
CA GLU A 61 -0.04 17.98 -1.29
C GLU A 61 -1.55 18.22 -1.14
N THR A 62 -1.97 18.53 0.08
CA THR A 62 -3.37 18.82 0.39
C THR A 62 -3.64 20.32 0.35
N GLY A 63 -4.75 20.67 -0.29
CA GLY A 63 -5.28 22.03 -0.33
C GLY A 63 -6.34 22.27 0.74
N ASP A 64 -7.23 23.20 0.42
CA ASP A 64 -8.30 23.63 1.31
C ASP A 64 -9.36 22.54 1.53
N LEU A 65 -10.10 22.69 2.62
CA LEU A 65 -11.28 21.88 2.92
C LEU A 65 -12.36 22.16 1.87
N LEU A 66 -13.03 21.10 1.43
CA LEU A 66 -14.07 21.18 0.41
C LEU A 66 -15.47 21.44 1.01
N GLY A 67 -15.64 21.22 2.32
CA GLY A 67 -16.92 21.45 3.00
C GLY A 67 -18.04 20.53 2.51
N LEU A 68 -17.72 19.28 2.19
CA LEU A 68 -18.67 18.30 1.69
C LEU A 68 -19.50 17.68 2.83
N ASP A 69 -20.81 17.56 2.62
CA ASP A 69 -21.69 16.84 3.52
C ASP A 69 -21.28 15.36 3.59
N GLY A 70 -21.17 14.81 4.80
CA GLY A 70 -20.70 13.43 5.02
C GLY A 70 -19.20 13.24 4.89
N ALA A 71 -18.43 14.24 4.43
CA ALA A 71 -16.97 14.19 4.32
C ALA A 71 -16.31 15.51 4.79
N PRO A 72 -16.46 15.90 6.07
CA PRO A 72 -15.99 17.18 6.59
C PRO A 72 -14.47 17.37 6.53
N THR A 73 -13.68 16.29 6.48
CA THR A 73 -12.21 16.38 6.37
C THR A 73 -11.71 16.35 4.93
N ALA A 74 -12.60 16.26 3.94
CA ALA A 74 -12.22 16.18 2.53
C ALA A 74 -11.45 17.43 2.07
N ARG A 75 -10.32 17.21 1.41
CA ARG A 75 -9.44 18.24 0.86
C ARG A 75 -9.17 18.02 -0.61
N ARG A 76 -8.92 19.08 -1.36
CA ARG A 76 -8.43 18.97 -2.74
C ARG A 76 -6.99 18.42 -2.73
N ALA A 77 -6.67 17.44 -3.58
CA ALA A 77 -5.28 17.12 -3.89
C ALA A 77 -4.72 18.17 -4.86
N LEU A 78 -3.61 18.80 -4.52
CA LEU A 78 -2.97 19.82 -5.35
C LEU A 78 -1.83 19.25 -6.20
N ALA A 79 -1.11 18.28 -5.67
CA ALA A 79 0.02 17.64 -6.34
C ALA A 79 0.29 16.25 -5.75
N PHE A 80 0.86 15.38 -6.57
CA PHE A 80 1.42 14.09 -6.18
C PHE A 80 2.93 14.13 -6.39
N ALA A 81 3.68 13.56 -5.45
CA ALA A 81 5.13 13.47 -5.51
C ALA A 81 5.56 12.05 -5.14
N GLU A 82 6.07 11.29 -6.12
CA GLU A 82 6.52 9.92 -5.90
C GLU A 82 7.93 9.90 -5.31
N LYS A 83 8.08 9.21 -4.18
CA LYS A 83 9.37 8.86 -3.53
C LYS A 83 10.41 9.99 -3.57
N PRO A 84 10.13 11.12 -2.90
CA PRO A 84 11.03 12.26 -2.93
C PRO A 84 12.36 11.96 -2.23
N GLU A 85 13.41 12.68 -2.64
CA GLU A 85 14.70 12.68 -1.94
C GLU A 85 14.56 13.14 -0.48
N ALA A 86 15.47 12.69 0.40
CA ALA A 86 15.35 12.87 1.85
C ALA A 86 15.21 14.33 2.30
N SER A 87 15.88 15.28 1.63
CA SER A 87 15.73 16.71 1.93
C SER A 87 14.33 17.22 1.62
N THR A 88 13.74 16.75 0.53
CA THR A 88 12.40 17.13 0.06
C THR A 88 11.33 16.49 0.94
N ALA A 89 11.46 15.20 1.28
CA ALA A 89 10.59 14.54 2.25
C ALA A 89 10.54 15.29 3.59
N ARG A 90 11.69 15.77 4.07
CA ARG A 90 11.76 16.59 5.29
C ARG A 90 11.01 17.91 5.17
N GLN A 91 11.09 18.58 4.03
CA GLN A 91 10.32 19.80 3.77
C GLN A 91 8.81 19.51 3.75
N TYR A 92 8.40 18.42 3.10
CA TYR A 92 6.99 18.01 3.03
C TYR A 92 6.40 17.79 4.41
N VAL A 93 7.07 16.99 5.25
CA VAL A 93 6.62 16.74 6.62
C VAL A 93 6.57 18.03 7.45
N ASN A 94 7.63 18.85 7.39
CA ASN A 94 7.70 20.09 8.17
C ASN A 94 6.64 21.12 7.76
N SER A 95 6.17 21.09 6.51
CA SER A 95 5.13 22.00 6.05
C SER A 95 3.74 21.69 6.65
N GLY A 96 3.51 20.44 7.08
CA GLY A 96 2.20 19.94 7.50
C GLY A 96 1.15 19.82 6.38
N ARG A 97 1.48 20.25 5.15
CA ARG A 97 0.56 20.26 3.99
C ARG A 97 0.51 18.95 3.22
N TYR A 98 1.49 18.08 3.43
CA TYR A 98 1.56 16.81 2.71
C TYR A 98 1.04 15.65 3.55
N ARG A 99 0.52 14.63 2.86
CA ARG A 99 0.15 13.33 3.41
C ARG A 99 0.87 12.24 2.64
N TRP A 100 1.15 11.09 3.25
CA TRP A 100 1.58 9.92 2.50
C TRP A 100 0.41 9.38 1.67
N ASN A 101 0.68 8.99 0.43
CA ASN A 101 -0.26 8.27 -0.40
C ASN A 101 -0.35 6.82 0.10
N ALA A 102 -1.52 6.42 0.61
CA ALA A 102 -1.74 5.06 1.08
C ALA A 102 -1.95 4.04 -0.05
N GLY A 103 -1.93 4.45 -1.33
CA GLY A 103 -2.26 3.57 -2.46
C GLY A 103 -3.72 3.09 -2.45
N MET A 104 -4.59 3.75 -1.68
CA MET A 104 -6.02 3.44 -1.60
C MET A 104 -6.79 4.45 -2.46
N PHE A 105 -7.69 3.93 -3.30
CA PHE A 105 -8.49 4.74 -4.21
C PHE A 105 -9.96 4.35 -4.12
N ILE A 106 -10.84 5.33 -3.99
CA ILE A 106 -12.29 5.17 -3.87
C ILE A 106 -12.96 6.09 -4.88
N ALA A 107 -13.85 5.57 -5.72
CA ALA A 107 -14.46 6.35 -6.78
C ALA A 107 -15.75 5.70 -7.31
N LYS A 108 -16.58 6.49 -8.01
CA LYS A 108 -17.64 5.92 -8.85
C LYS A 108 -17.03 5.03 -9.94
N ALA A 109 -17.64 3.87 -10.15
CA ALA A 109 -17.22 2.95 -11.20
C ALA A 109 -17.26 3.63 -12.59
N SER A 110 -18.29 4.44 -12.85
CA SER A 110 -18.38 5.26 -14.06
C SER A 110 -17.24 6.28 -14.20
N SER A 111 -16.89 7.01 -13.14
CA SER A 111 -15.78 7.97 -13.15
C SER A 111 -14.44 7.32 -13.48
N LEU A 112 -14.13 6.17 -12.87
CA LEU A 112 -12.91 5.41 -13.15
C LEU A 112 -12.84 4.97 -14.62
N LEU A 113 -13.96 4.44 -15.13
CA LEU A 113 -14.04 3.96 -16.51
C LEU A 113 -13.95 5.09 -17.53
N HIS A 114 -14.52 6.26 -17.21
CA HIS A 114 -14.42 7.43 -18.06
C HIS A 114 -12.97 7.91 -18.17
N ILE A 115 -12.26 8.06 -17.04
CA ILE A 115 -10.84 8.45 -17.06
C ILE A 115 -10.00 7.42 -17.82
N LEU A 116 -10.23 6.12 -17.56
CA LEU A 116 -9.52 5.05 -18.26
C LEU A 116 -9.75 5.08 -19.78
N ALA A 117 -10.98 5.39 -20.22
CA ALA A 117 -11.31 5.49 -21.64
C ALA A 117 -10.62 6.68 -22.34
N GLU A 118 -10.35 7.77 -21.61
CA GLU A 118 -9.65 8.94 -22.13
C GLU A 118 -8.12 8.74 -22.14
N GLU A 119 -7.57 8.22 -21.04
CA GLU A 119 -6.13 8.13 -20.80
C GLU A 119 -5.49 6.86 -21.39
N ASP A 120 -6.27 5.79 -21.53
CA ASP A 120 -5.81 4.55 -22.18
C ASP A 120 -6.97 3.85 -22.94
N PRO A 121 -7.34 4.38 -24.13
CA PRO A 121 -8.41 3.80 -24.93
C PRO A 121 -8.17 2.35 -25.34
N ALA A 122 -6.90 1.94 -25.48
CA ALA A 122 -6.53 0.58 -25.86
C ALA A 122 -6.78 -0.40 -24.70
N LEU A 123 -6.31 -0.06 -23.49
CA LEU A 123 -6.58 -0.83 -22.28
C LEU A 123 -8.09 -0.88 -21.99
N TYR A 124 -8.78 0.26 -22.09
CA TYR A 124 -10.24 0.31 -21.95
C TYR A 124 -10.95 -0.64 -22.92
N SER A 125 -10.63 -0.56 -24.22
CA SER A 125 -11.28 -1.40 -25.23
C SER A 125 -11.01 -2.89 -25.01
N GLY A 126 -9.81 -3.25 -24.59
CA GLY A 126 -9.45 -4.63 -24.27
C GLY A 126 -10.23 -5.17 -23.08
N LEU A 127 -10.27 -4.41 -21.98
CA LEU A 127 -11.05 -4.76 -20.79
C LEU A 127 -12.56 -4.82 -21.09
N ALA A 128 -13.06 -3.94 -21.97
CA ALA A 128 -14.47 -3.95 -22.38
C ALA A 128 -14.84 -5.23 -23.12
N ARG A 129 -14.01 -5.71 -24.05
CA ARG A 129 -14.20 -7.01 -24.73
C ARG A 129 -14.23 -8.17 -23.74
N ILE A 130 -13.30 -8.19 -22.79
CA ILE A 130 -13.27 -9.22 -21.74
C ILE A 130 -14.55 -9.18 -20.91
N ALA A 131 -14.96 -7.98 -20.49
CA ALA A 131 -16.19 -7.82 -19.74
C ALA A 131 -17.41 -8.29 -20.55
N GLU A 132 -17.51 -7.99 -21.86
CA GLU A 132 -18.62 -8.41 -22.73
C GLU A 132 -18.78 -9.92 -22.80
N ALA A 133 -17.66 -10.65 -22.74
CA ALA A 133 -17.65 -12.11 -22.73
C ALA A 133 -17.79 -12.74 -21.34
N TRP A 134 -17.88 -11.96 -20.26
CA TRP A 134 -17.72 -12.47 -18.88
C TRP A 134 -18.67 -13.59 -18.50
N ASP A 135 -19.96 -13.44 -18.81
CA ASP A 135 -21.01 -14.42 -18.52
C ASP A 135 -21.39 -15.25 -19.76
N THR A 136 -20.50 -15.33 -20.76
CA THR A 136 -20.73 -16.09 -21.99
C THR A 136 -19.83 -17.33 -22.06
N PRO A 137 -20.19 -18.34 -22.88
CA PRO A 137 -19.32 -19.51 -23.11
C PRO A 137 -17.94 -19.16 -23.69
N ASP A 138 -17.80 -17.98 -24.29
CA ASP A 138 -16.57 -17.53 -24.95
C ASP A 138 -15.59 -16.83 -23.98
N HIS A 139 -15.94 -16.69 -22.69
CA HIS A 139 -15.14 -16.00 -21.67
C HIS A 139 -13.65 -16.38 -21.70
N ASP A 140 -13.36 -17.68 -21.59
CA ASP A 140 -11.98 -18.16 -21.46
C ASP A 140 -11.17 -17.94 -22.75
N GLU A 141 -11.82 -18.05 -23.91
CA GLU A 141 -11.20 -17.78 -25.22
C GLU A 141 -10.86 -16.29 -25.35
N VAL A 142 -11.83 -15.42 -25.06
CA VAL A 142 -11.64 -13.96 -25.15
C VAL A 142 -10.61 -13.48 -24.14
N LEU A 143 -10.66 -13.96 -22.90
CA LEU A 143 -9.69 -13.62 -21.86
C LEU A 143 -8.27 -14.03 -22.27
N SER A 144 -8.09 -15.26 -22.73
CA SER A 144 -6.79 -15.78 -23.17
C SER A 144 -6.22 -15.05 -24.39
N ALA A 145 -7.08 -14.59 -25.29
CA ALA A 145 -6.67 -13.86 -26.49
C ALA A 145 -6.36 -12.38 -26.21
N VAL A 146 -7.11 -11.73 -25.31
CA VAL A 146 -7.03 -10.28 -25.09
C VAL A 146 -6.06 -9.93 -23.95
N TRP A 147 -6.16 -10.60 -22.80
CA TRP A 147 -5.42 -10.23 -21.59
C TRP A 147 -3.90 -10.16 -21.76
N PRO A 148 -3.22 -11.12 -22.42
CA PRO A 148 -1.76 -11.06 -22.59
C PRO A 148 -1.27 -9.88 -23.44
N GLY A 149 -2.14 -9.30 -24.26
CA GLY A 149 -1.84 -8.14 -25.11
C GLY A 149 -2.07 -6.80 -24.43
N LEU A 150 -2.66 -6.77 -23.23
CA LEU A 150 -2.91 -5.53 -22.50
C LEU A 150 -1.63 -5.05 -21.82
N GLU A 151 -1.33 -3.77 -21.94
CA GLU A 151 -0.18 -3.17 -21.27
C GLU A 151 -0.39 -3.20 -19.75
N LYS A 152 0.61 -3.69 -19.01
CA LYS A 152 0.61 -3.66 -17.55
C LYS A 152 0.95 -2.26 -17.06
N ARG A 153 -0.07 -1.50 -16.65
CA ARG A 153 0.09 -0.16 -16.07
C ARG A 153 -0.53 -0.08 -14.67
N ALA A 154 0.09 0.69 -13.79
CA ALA A 154 -0.45 0.97 -12.46
C ALA A 154 -1.59 2.00 -12.54
N ILE A 155 -2.58 1.86 -11.65
CA ILE A 155 -3.75 2.75 -11.59
C ILE A 155 -3.36 4.20 -11.27
N ASP A 156 -2.29 4.40 -10.50
CA ASP A 156 -1.75 5.71 -10.17
C ASP A 156 -1.43 6.52 -11.43
N TYR A 157 -0.75 5.90 -12.40
CA TYR A 157 -0.37 6.54 -13.66
C TYR A 157 -1.52 6.71 -14.66
N VAL A 158 -2.46 5.77 -14.69
CA VAL A 158 -3.55 5.77 -15.69
C VAL A 158 -4.73 6.62 -15.24
N VAL A 159 -4.94 6.72 -13.93
CA VAL A 159 -6.17 7.32 -13.38
C VAL A 159 -5.85 8.43 -12.38
N ALA A 160 -5.06 8.15 -11.35
CA ALA A 160 -4.91 9.09 -10.24
C ALA A 160 -4.16 10.37 -10.66
N GLU A 161 -3.05 10.24 -11.37
CA GLU A 161 -2.25 11.37 -11.86
C GLU A 161 -3.02 12.25 -12.86
N PRO A 162 -3.67 11.70 -13.93
CA PRO A 162 -4.51 12.50 -14.82
C PRO A 162 -5.70 13.16 -14.09
N ALA A 163 -6.38 12.43 -13.21
CA ALA A 163 -7.46 12.99 -12.41
C ALA A 163 -6.95 14.14 -11.53
N ALA A 164 -5.77 14.02 -10.94
CA ALA A 164 -5.17 15.07 -10.12
C ALA A 164 -4.84 16.31 -10.96
N ALA A 165 -4.26 16.12 -12.14
CA ALA A 165 -3.96 17.20 -13.08
C ALA A 165 -5.23 17.94 -13.55
N ALA A 166 -6.35 17.21 -13.68
CA ALA A 166 -7.67 17.77 -13.95
C ALA A 166 -8.35 18.39 -12.72
N GLY A 167 -7.71 18.37 -11.55
CA GLY A 167 -8.27 18.88 -10.30
C GLY A 167 -9.38 18.02 -9.72
N ARG A 168 -9.48 16.75 -10.11
CA ARG A 168 -10.56 15.79 -9.77
C ARG A 168 -10.15 14.75 -8.74
N VAL A 169 -9.18 15.08 -7.88
CA VAL A 169 -8.76 14.20 -6.79
C VAL A 169 -9.01 14.85 -5.43
N ILE A 170 -9.66 14.09 -4.56
CA ILE A 170 -9.95 14.45 -3.17
C ILE A 170 -9.11 13.56 -2.25
N VAL A 171 -8.57 14.15 -1.19
CA VAL A 171 -7.87 13.45 -0.13
C VAL A 171 -8.74 13.44 1.12
N ILE A 172 -8.97 12.25 1.69
CA ILE A 172 -9.45 12.11 3.06
C ILE A 172 -8.24 11.84 3.95
N PRO A 173 -7.88 12.76 4.86
CA PRO A 173 -6.83 12.51 5.84
C PRO A 173 -7.22 11.36 6.79
N GLY A 174 -6.28 10.47 7.09
CA GLY A 174 -6.49 9.37 8.05
C GLY A 174 -5.31 9.18 9.02
N ASP A 175 -5.64 8.77 10.25
CA ASP A 175 -4.69 8.33 11.28
C ASP A 175 -5.20 7.09 12.02
N PHE A 176 -5.27 5.98 11.29
CA PHE A 176 -5.77 4.69 11.78
C PHE A 176 -4.65 3.67 12.03
N GLY A 177 -3.43 4.17 12.25
CA GLY A 177 -2.24 3.35 12.46
C GLY A 177 -1.96 2.42 11.28
N TRP A 178 -1.94 3.01 10.09
CA TRP A 178 -1.57 2.38 8.82
C TRP A 178 -0.05 2.15 8.71
N ASP A 179 0.31 1.02 8.12
CA ASP A 179 1.67 0.71 7.66
C ASP A 179 1.55 -0.13 6.37
N ASP A 180 2.41 0.11 5.38
CA ASP A 180 2.39 -0.60 4.09
C ASP A 180 3.02 -2.01 4.17
N VAL A 181 3.56 -2.39 5.32
CA VAL A 181 4.22 -3.68 5.57
C VAL A 181 5.25 -4.00 4.46
N GLY A 182 5.92 -2.95 3.96
CA GLY A 182 6.80 -3.06 2.80
C GLY A 182 8.17 -3.66 3.10
N ASP A 183 8.48 -3.90 4.37
CA ASP A 183 9.73 -4.51 4.84
C ASP A 183 9.58 -5.17 6.22
N PHE A 184 10.60 -5.94 6.61
CA PHE A 184 10.64 -6.53 7.94
C PHE A 184 10.86 -5.50 9.07
N ASP A 185 11.25 -4.26 8.76
CA ASP A 185 11.22 -3.18 9.76
C ASP A 185 9.77 -2.89 10.18
N SER A 186 8.81 -3.01 9.27
CA SER A 186 7.37 -2.87 9.52
C SER A 186 6.88 -3.88 10.56
N VAL A 187 7.32 -5.13 10.46
CA VAL A 187 7.04 -6.18 11.45
C VAL A 187 7.66 -5.82 12.81
N ALA A 188 8.87 -5.25 12.82
CA ALA A 188 9.51 -4.74 14.05
C ALA A 188 8.87 -3.45 14.61
N ARG A 189 8.16 -2.66 13.80
CA ARG A 189 7.43 -1.46 14.25
C ARG A 189 6.11 -1.79 14.97
N LEU A 190 5.53 -2.98 14.76
CA LEU A 190 4.30 -3.43 15.42
C LEU A 190 4.43 -3.54 16.96
N ARG A 191 5.65 -3.49 17.51
CA ARG A 191 5.88 -3.21 18.93
C ARG A 191 7.01 -2.19 19.09
N GLN A 192 6.68 -0.91 19.11
CA GLN A 192 7.62 0.07 19.68
C GLN A 192 7.81 -0.22 21.17
N PRO A 193 9.05 -0.18 21.71
CA PRO A 193 9.27 -0.28 23.14
C PRO A 193 8.47 0.82 23.85
N VAL A 194 7.55 0.44 24.72
CA VAL A 194 6.88 1.40 25.60
C VAL A 194 7.95 1.94 26.56
N PRO A 195 7.97 3.26 26.87
CA PRO A 195 8.90 3.79 27.86
C PRO A 195 8.81 3.00 29.17
N GLY A 196 9.87 2.27 29.52
CA GLY A 196 9.94 1.43 30.72
C GLY A 196 9.96 -0.08 30.49
N GLU A 197 9.74 -0.58 29.26
CA GLU A 197 9.98 -1.99 28.94
C GLU A 197 11.47 -2.28 28.67
N PRO A 198 12.01 -3.43 29.13
CA PRO A 198 13.36 -3.86 28.78
C PRO A 198 13.48 -4.09 27.26
N ARG A 199 14.64 -3.77 26.69
CA ARG A 199 15.01 -4.23 25.35
C ARG A 199 15.03 -5.77 25.33
N GLY A 200 14.54 -6.36 24.25
CA GLY A 200 14.52 -7.81 24.06
C GLY A 200 14.17 -8.19 22.62
N VAL A 201 14.16 -9.50 22.38
CA VAL A 201 13.80 -10.14 21.11
C VAL A 201 12.36 -10.62 21.19
N ILE A 202 11.61 -10.36 20.13
CA ILE A 202 10.21 -10.77 20.00
C ILE A 202 10.15 -11.97 19.07
N SER A 203 9.49 -13.05 19.48
CA SER A 203 9.15 -14.16 18.58
C SER A 203 7.74 -13.99 18.03
N ILE A 204 7.60 -14.15 16.71
CA ILE A 204 6.35 -14.13 15.95
C ILE A 204 6.26 -15.47 15.20
N GLY A 205 5.11 -16.14 15.28
CA GLY A 205 4.98 -17.53 14.82
C GLY A 205 5.04 -18.51 15.98
N GLY A 206 4.34 -19.64 15.85
CA GLY A 206 4.22 -20.63 16.93
C GLY A 206 5.23 -21.77 16.73
N ASN A 207 6.00 -22.07 17.79
CA ASN A 207 6.90 -23.24 17.99
C ASN A 207 8.42 -22.97 17.98
N THR A 208 8.88 -21.75 18.20
CA THR A 208 10.32 -21.47 18.31
C THR A 208 10.74 -21.19 19.74
N ASP A 209 11.71 -21.97 20.23
CA ASP A 209 12.41 -21.61 21.46
C ASP A 209 13.35 -20.43 21.19
N LEU A 210 13.26 -19.38 22.00
CA LEU A 210 14.09 -18.18 21.88
C LEU A 210 15.06 -18.09 23.07
N LEU A 211 16.36 -18.04 22.78
CA LEU A 211 17.42 -17.79 23.75
C LEU A 211 18.04 -16.42 23.48
N GLU A 212 17.81 -15.45 24.35
CA GLU A 212 18.38 -14.11 24.24
C GLU A 212 19.37 -13.80 25.37
N VAL A 213 20.50 -13.18 25.03
CA VAL A 213 21.48 -12.65 25.98
C VAL A 213 21.97 -11.31 25.45
N ASP A 214 21.63 -10.21 26.12
CA ASP A 214 22.00 -8.85 25.71
C ASP A 214 21.66 -8.57 24.23
N ALA A 215 20.43 -8.88 23.83
CA ALA A 215 19.99 -8.83 22.44
C ALA A 215 18.68 -8.06 22.24
N SER A 216 18.43 -7.59 21.02
CA SER A 216 17.13 -7.02 20.63
C SER A 216 16.80 -7.30 19.16
N GLY A 217 15.50 -7.38 18.86
CA GLY A 217 15.04 -7.61 17.49
C GLY A 217 13.72 -8.34 17.38
N VAL A 218 13.46 -8.87 16.19
CA VAL A 218 12.32 -9.73 15.87
C VAL A 218 12.81 -11.03 15.26
N VAL A 219 12.21 -12.13 15.70
CA VAL A 219 12.36 -13.47 15.15
C VAL A 219 11.00 -13.90 14.64
N PHE A 220 10.88 -14.13 13.34
CA PHE A 220 9.79 -14.88 12.76
C PHE A 220 10.29 -16.28 12.46
N SER A 221 9.55 -17.32 12.85
CA SER A 221 9.89 -18.68 12.48
C SER A 221 8.64 -19.54 12.36
N GLU A 222 8.62 -20.37 11.31
CA GLU A 222 7.56 -21.35 11.05
C GLU A 222 7.93 -22.74 11.59
N GLY A 223 9.20 -22.94 11.94
CA GLY A 223 9.77 -24.23 12.31
C GLY A 223 10.08 -24.38 13.81
N PRO A 224 10.37 -25.62 14.27
CA PRO A 224 10.67 -25.89 15.67
C PRO A 224 12.09 -25.48 16.11
N ARG A 225 12.82 -24.72 15.28
CA ARG A 225 14.23 -24.43 15.50
C ARG A 225 14.39 -23.48 16.69
N THR A 226 15.26 -23.82 17.63
CA THR A 226 15.68 -22.86 18.68
C THR A 226 16.54 -21.76 18.06
N VAL A 227 16.17 -20.49 18.28
CA VAL A 227 16.92 -19.33 17.84
C VAL A 227 17.65 -18.71 19.04
N ALA A 228 18.98 -18.64 18.96
CA ALA A 228 19.81 -18.04 19.99
C ALA A 228 20.47 -16.75 19.48
N ILE A 229 20.24 -15.63 20.18
CA ILE A 229 20.78 -14.32 19.84
C ILE A 229 21.54 -13.76 21.03
N VAL A 230 22.82 -13.48 20.83
CA VAL A 230 23.73 -13.04 21.89
C VAL A 230 24.49 -11.80 21.45
N GLY A 231 24.31 -10.69 22.17
CA GLY A 231 25.07 -9.44 21.97
C GLY A 231 24.75 -8.68 20.68
N LEU A 232 23.62 -8.97 20.03
CA LEU A 232 23.21 -8.34 18.78
C LEU A 232 21.96 -7.49 18.99
N GLU A 233 22.01 -6.27 18.48
CA GLU A 233 20.93 -5.30 18.60
C GLU A 233 20.19 -5.10 17.28
N ASP A 234 18.90 -4.79 17.38
CA ASP A 234 18.03 -4.43 16.26
C ASP A 234 18.05 -5.45 15.11
N LEU A 235 18.02 -6.75 15.43
CA LEU A 235 17.98 -7.81 14.42
C LEU A 235 16.57 -8.07 13.89
N VAL A 236 16.53 -8.58 12.67
CA VAL A 236 15.40 -9.28 12.10
C VAL A 236 15.91 -10.66 11.68
N VAL A 237 15.30 -11.70 12.22
CA VAL A 237 15.50 -13.09 11.85
C VAL A 237 14.19 -13.62 11.29
N VAL A 238 14.24 -14.25 10.12
CA VAL A 238 13.08 -14.88 9.48
C VAL A 238 13.51 -16.28 9.07
N ASP A 239 12.90 -17.29 9.67
CA ASP A 239 13.21 -18.70 9.51
C ASP A 239 12.00 -19.41 8.91
N THR A 240 12.02 -19.57 7.58
CA THR A 240 11.05 -20.39 6.83
C THR A 240 11.64 -21.78 6.58
N ASP A 241 10.86 -22.68 5.99
CA ASP A 241 11.28 -24.05 5.70
C ASP A 241 12.54 -24.13 4.81
N ASP A 242 12.71 -23.15 3.93
CA ASP A 242 13.70 -23.12 2.85
C ASP A 242 14.80 -22.04 3.03
N VAL A 243 14.51 -20.97 3.78
CA VAL A 243 15.41 -19.82 3.92
C VAL A 243 15.50 -19.34 5.36
N LEU A 244 16.74 -19.05 5.79
CA LEU A 244 17.03 -18.28 7.00
C LEU A 244 17.57 -16.91 6.59
N LEU A 245 16.75 -15.87 6.77
CA LEU A 245 17.16 -14.48 6.63
C LEU A 245 17.58 -13.94 7.99
N ILE A 246 18.76 -13.33 8.03
CA ILE A 246 19.24 -12.56 9.18
C ILE A 246 19.67 -11.20 8.65
N THR A 247 19.03 -10.14 9.12
CA THR A 247 19.40 -8.78 8.78
C THR A 247 19.30 -7.88 10.01
N SER A 248 19.85 -6.69 9.92
CA SER A 248 19.56 -5.64 10.88
C SER A 248 18.34 -4.86 10.40
N ARG A 249 17.60 -4.28 11.35
CA ARG A 249 16.45 -3.42 11.10
C ARG A 249 16.77 -2.31 10.10
N SER A 250 17.96 -1.71 10.19
CA SER A 250 18.41 -0.65 9.26
C SER A 250 18.63 -1.13 7.82
N HIS A 251 18.75 -2.44 7.60
CA HIS A 251 18.93 -3.07 6.29
C HIS A 251 17.72 -3.92 5.88
N ALA A 252 16.56 -3.77 6.52
CA ALA A 252 15.37 -4.56 6.20
C ALA A 252 14.90 -4.34 4.74
N GLN A 253 15.04 -3.13 4.20
CA GLN A 253 14.74 -2.82 2.79
C GLN A 253 15.73 -3.44 1.79
N ASP A 254 16.94 -3.79 2.24
CA ASP A 254 17.98 -4.37 1.40
C ASP A 254 17.75 -5.85 1.09
N VAL A 255 16.72 -6.48 1.66
CA VAL A 255 16.34 -7.87 1.37
C VAL A 255 16.07 -8.07 -0.13
N LYS A 256 15.53 -7.07 -0.82
CA LYS A 256 15.35 -7.11 -2.29
C LYS A 256 16.67 -7.33 -3.04
N LYS A 257 17.80 -6.83 -2.50
CA LYS A 257 19.13 -7.08 -3.06
C LYS A 257 19.53 -8.55 -2.89
N ALA A 258 19.18 -9.17 -1.76
CA ALA A 258 19.43 -10.59 -1.53
C ALA A 258 18.62 -11.48 -2.50
N VAL A 259 17.35 -11.14 -2.75
CA VAL A 259 16.49 -11.76 -3.78
C VAL A 259 17.16 -11.65 -5.17
N SER A 260 17.63 -10.46 -5.56
CA SER A 260 18.35 -10.30 -6.85
C SER A 260 19.60 -11.18 -6.94
N VAL A 261 20.42 -11.22 -5.87
CA VAL A 261 21.63 -12.05 -5.83
C VAL A 261 21.31 -13.55 -5.89
N ALA A 262 20.21 -13.99 -5.28
CA ALA A 262 19.76 -15.37 -5.35
C ALA A 262 19.35 -15.76 -6.78
N GLY A 263 18.61 -14.89 -7.48
CA GLY A 263 18.28 -15.10 -8.90
C GLY A 263 19.51 -15.15 -9.81
N GLU A 264 20.50 -14.28 -9.61
CA GLU A 264 21.78 -14.33 -10.36
C GLU A 264 22.55 -15.65 -10.15
N ARG A 265 22.31 -16.32 -9.01
CA ARG A 265 22.93 -17.60 -8.66
C ARG A 265 22.08 -18.82 -9.06
N GLY A 266 20.93 -18.60 -9.70
CA GLY A 266 20.01 -19.67 -10.10
C GLY A 266 19.32 -20.34 -8.91
N LEU A 267 19.15 -19.61 -7.80
CA LEU A 267 18.38 -20.05 -6.63
C LEU A 267 16.92 -19.59 -6.75
N ASP A 268 16.34 -19.73 -7.95
CA ASP A 268 15.01 -19.22 -8.26
C ASP A 268 13.89 -19.90 -7.44
N GLU A 269 14.16 -21.10 -6.93
CA GLU A 269 13.25 -21.82 -6.03
C GLU A 269 13.10 -21.15 -4.65
N LEU A 270 13.95 -20.17 -4.32
CA LEU A 270 13.94 -19.42 -3.05
C LEU A 270 13.38 -17.98 -3.18
N LEU A 271 12.86 -17.60 -4.37
CA LEU A 271 12.36 -16.26 -4.69
C LEU A 271 10.83 -16.22 -4.72
#